data_AF-A0A3N2NMK5-F1
#
_entry.id   AF-A0A3N2NMK5-F1
#
_cell.length_a   1.000
_cell.length_b   1.000
_cell.length_c   1.000
_cell.angle_alpha   90.00
_cell.angle_beta   90.00
_cell.angle_gamma   90.00
#
_symmetry.space_group_name_H-M   'P 1'
#
loop_
_entity.id
_entity.type
_entity.pdbx_description
1 polymer ?
#
loop_
_entity_poly.entity_id
_entity_poly.type
_entity_poly.pdbx_seq_one_letter_code
_entity_poly.pdbx_strand_id
1 'polypeptide(L)'
;MPENTKYQIMDEKITYDFDDAEFKIITYIDSVGCSSCQMRLSEWDELINELKADENISVNFVIIFHEKDSLDVIRELKINGFSHPITFDYNNLFIKCNPLPRDIRCHTFLLDGNNKVLCVGNPVFNPKIKDLYAKIILDRAKIKKIKDACRVCLNPSIPLGVMNFSDTIILDVKLKNRDTLSLHLEEIIPSCDCCSVSLNGIVLYPGGCNTMRIVVKPRIPSSIFHQTINLYFEEREEPEKVFLHGFVK
;
A
#
# COMPACT_ATOMS: atom_id res chain seq x y z
N MET A 1 15.29 1.43 -3.64
CA MET A 1 15.38 1.37 -2.16
C MET A 1 16.65 0.63 -1.78
N PRO A 2 17.30 0.94 -0.64
CA PRO A 2 18.38 0.09 -0.11
C PRO A 2 17.91 -1.36 0.09
N GLU A 3 18.82 -2.33 -0.07
CA GLU A 3 18.52 -3.73 0.22
C GLU A 3 18.09 -3.91 1.69
N ASN A 4 17.13 -4.79 1.95
CA ASN A 4 16.59 -5.09 3.28
C ASN A 4 15.95 -3.87 3.99
N THR A 5 15.43 -2.90 3.23
CA THR A 5 14.65 -1.80 3.81
C THR A 5 13.48 -2.38 4.62
N LYS A 6 13.38 -1.97 5.89
CA LYS A 6 12.29 -2.38 6.77
C LYS A 6 11.16 -1.37 6.66
N TYR A 7 9.96 -1.87 6.42
CA TYR A 7 8.76 -1.07 6.37
C TYR A 7 7.97 -1.23 7.65
N GLN A 8 7.25 -0.17 8.01
CA GLN A 8 6.38 -0.15 9.16
C GLN A 8 5.13 0.67 8.89
N ILE A 9 4.10 0.42 9.67
CA ILE A 9 2.94 1.31 9.78
C ILE A 9 2.97 1.84 11.19
N MET A 10 3.04 3.16 11.31
CA MET A 10 3.29 3.83 12.59
C MET A 10 4.56 3.24 13.24
N ASP A 11 4.44 2.47 14.32
CA ASP A 11 5.54 1.81 15.03
C ASP A 11 5.63 0.28 14.84
N GLU A 12 4.74 -0.36 14.09
CA GLU A 12 4.84 -1.81 13.83
C GLU A 12 5.47 -2.14 12.48
N LYS A 13 6.38 -3.10 12.51
CA LYS A 13 6.98 -3.64 11.30
C LYS A 13 5.98 -4.47 10.51
N ILE A 14 6.00 -4.30 9.20
CA ILE A 14 5.16 -5.07 8.28
C ILE A 14 5.99 -5.79 7.23
N THR A 15 5.44 -6.88 6.70
CA THR A 15 5.90 -7.44 5.43
C THR A 15 5.31 -6.60 4.33
N TYR A 16 6.17 -5.89 3.59
CA TYR A 16 5.75 -5.05 2.48
C TYR A 16 6.71 -5.23 1.32
N ASP A 17 6.24 -5.87 0.26
CA ASP A 17 6.97 -5.93 -0.99
C ASP A 17 6.69 -4.65 -1.77
N PHE A 18 7.53 -3.64 -1.54
CA PHE A 18 7.42 -2.37 -2.23
C PHE A 18 7.65 -2.52 -3.74
N ASP A 19 8.47 -3.49 -4.18
CA ASP A 19 8.86 -3.62 -5.58
C ASP A 19 7.77 -4.27 -6.44
N ASP A 20 6.88 -5.04 -5.83
CA ASP A 20 5.73 -5.72 -6.44
C ASP A 20 4.54 -4.78 -6.77
N ALA A 21 4.80 -3.80 -7.64
CA ALA A 21 3.75 -2.97 -8.24
C ALA A 21 4.15 -2.40 -9.61
N GLU A 22 3.17 -2.11 -10.47
CA GLU A 22 3.42 -1.47 -11.77
C GLU A 22 3.92 -0.03 -11.61
N PHE A 23 3.38 0.69 -10.62
CA PHE A 23 3.79 2.04 -10.26
C PHE A 23 4.17 2.12 -8.80
N LYS A 24 5.13 2.98 -8.50
CA LYS A 24 5.64 3.18 -7.15
C LYS A 24 5.77 4.66 -6.86
N ILE A 25 5.27 5.10 -5.72
CA ILE A 25 5.41 6.49 -5.27
C ILE A 25 6.28 6.50 -4.01
N ILE A 26 7.36 7.28 -4.05
CA ILE A 26 8.26 7.49 -2.92
C ILE A 26 8.27 8.97 -2.60
N THR A 27 8.19 9.33 -1.33
CA THR A 27 8.49 10.68 -0.87
C THR A 27 9.47 10.65 0.29
N TYR A 28 10.51 11.46 0.23
CA TYR A 28 11.45 11.66 1.33
C TYR A 28 11.07 12.93 2.10
N ILE A 29 11.07 12.85 3.43
CA ILE A 29 10.76 13.96 4.33
C ILE A 29 11.93 14.15 5.29
N ASP A 30 12.61 15.27 5.13
CA ASP A 30 13.63 15.78 6.05
C ASP A 30 12.96 16.56 7.19
N SER A 31 13.44 16.33 8.40
CA SER A 31 13.22 17.03 9.68
C SER A 31 13.26 18.57 9.72
N VAL A 32 13.39 19.28 8.58
CA VAL A 32 13.58 20.73 8.56
C VAL A 32 12.26 21.47 8.29
N GLY A 33 11.42 21.63 9.31
CA GLY A 33 10.23 22.49 9.27
C GLY A 33 9.14 22.10 10.28
N CYS A 34 7.97 22.76 10.22
CA CYS A 34 6.79 22.32 10.97
C CYS A 34 6.41 20.90 10.49
N SER A 35 6.65 19.90 11.35
CA SER A 35 6.56 18.47 11.03
C SER A 35 5.20 18.12 10.40
N SER A 36 4.09 18.61 10.95
CA SER A 36 2.75 18.34 10.42
C SER A 36 2.50 18.98 9.05
N CYS A 37 2.93 20.23 8.83
CA CYS A 37 2.73 20.95 7.57
C CYS A 37 3.51 20.33 6.40
N GLN A 38 4.68 19.76 6.67
CA GLN A 38 5.47 19.08 5.63
C GLN A 38 4.97 17.66 5.37
N MET A 39 4.47 16.97 6.40
CA MET A 39 3.98 15.61 6.26
C MET A 39 2.71 15.53 5.42
N ARG A 40 1.75 16.47 5.58
CA ARG A 40 0.48 16.48 4.81
C ARG A 40 -0.19 15.09 4.78
N LEU A 41 -0.24 14.44 5.95
CA LEU A 41 -0.64 13.03 6.07
C LEU A 41 -2.06 12.78 5.54
N SER A 42 -2.98 13.71 5.79
CA SER A 42 -4.37 13.63 5.31
C SER A 42 -4.43 13.62 3.78
N GLU A 43 -3.70 14.53 3.13
CA GLU A 43 -3.72 14.62 1.67
C GLU A 43 -2.97 13.48 0.99
N TRP A 44 -1.95 12.92 1.64
CA TRP A 44 -1.34 11.68 1.19
C TRP A 44 -2.30 10.51 1.31
N ASP A 45 -2.97 10.35 2.45
CA ASP A 45 -3.96 9.29 2.67
C ASP A 45 -5.06 9.33 1.59
N GLU A 46 -5.63 10.50 1.33
CA GLU A 46 -6.61 10.71 0.26
C GLU A 46 -6.08 10.29 -1.12
N LEU A 47 -4.87 10.75 -1.50
CA LEU A 47 -4.28 10.43 -2.80
C LEU A 47 -3.98 8.93 -2.97
N ILE A 48 -3.43 8.29 -1.93
CA ILE A 48 -3.08 6.87 -1.99
C ILE A 48 -4.34 6.02 -2.10
N ASN A 49 -5.36 6.35 -1.31
CA ASN A 49 -6.65 5.66 -1.34
C ASN A 49 -7.37 5.88 -2.68
N GLU A 50 -7.33 7.08 -3.24
CA GLU A 50 -7.85 7.38 -4.59
C GLU A 50 -7.21 6.49 -5.66
N LEU A 51 -5.87 6.38 -5.67
CA LEU A 51 -5.16 5.57 -6.65
C LEU A 51 -5.40 4.06 -6.45
N LYS A 52 -5.43 3.59 -5.20
CA LYS A 52 -5.66 2.17 -4.89
C LYS A 52 -7.10 1.72 -5.11
N ALA A 53 -8.06 2.65 -5.13
CA ALA A 53 -9.46 2.36 -5.41
C ALA A 53 -9.71 1.92 -6.86
N ASP A 54 -8.84 2.28 -7.82
CA ASP A 54 -8.91 1.76 -9.18
C ASP A 54 -8.29 0.37 -9.25
N GLU A 55 -9.13 -0.63 -9.53
CA GLU A 55 -8.74 -2.04 -9.65
C GLU A 55 -7.78 -2.35 -10.81
N ASN A 56 -7.55 -1.41 -11.72
CA ASN A 56 -6.64 -1.56 -12.85
C ASN A 56 -5.31 -0.84 -12.62
N ILE A 57 -5.15 -0.16 -11.49
CA ILE A 57 -3.92 0.51 -11.09
C ILE A 57 -3.25 -0.32 -10.02
N SER A 58 -2.06 -0.87 -10.33
CA SER A 58 -1.18 -1.45 -9.32
C SER A 58 -0.21 -0.36 -8.84
N VAL A 59 -0.37 0.07 -7.58
CA VAL A 59 0.47 1.14 -7.01
C VAL A 59 0.92 0.82 -5.59
N ASN A 60 2.23 0.94 -5.39
CA ASN A 60 2.86 0.92 -4.08
C ASN A 60 3.30 2.33 -3.66
N PHE A 61 3.30 2.57 -2.36
CA PHE A 61 3.61 3.88 -1.79
C PHE A 61 4.43 3.72 -0.52
N VAL A 62 5.39 4.63 -0.32
CA VAL A 62 6.14 4.74 0.94
C VAL A 62 6.59 6.17 1.23
N ILE A 63 6.45 6.59 2.49
CA ILE A 63 7.12 7.79 3.04
C ILE A 63 8.43 7.36 3.71
N ILE A 64 9.51 8.04 3.37
CA ILE A 64 10.82 7.86 3.99
C ILE A 64 11.08 9.07 4.88
N PHE A 65 11.20 8.83 6.19
CA PHE A 65 11.53 9.86 7.16
C PHE A 65 13.01 9.82 7.51
N HIS A 66 13.64 10.98 7.69
CA HIS A 66 14.96 11.05 8.27
C HIS A 66 14.93 10.57 9.76
N GLU A 67 15.94 9.79 10.16
CA GLU A 67 15.97 9.05 11.44
C GLU A 67 15.72 9.90 12.70
N LYS A 68 16.14 11.16 12.70
CA LYS A 68 16.20 12.00 13.92
C LYS A 68 14.85 12.26 14.59
N ASP A 69 13.74 12.06 13.88
CA ASP A 69 12.41 12.48 14.33
C ASP A 69 11.46 11.32 14.63
N SER A 70 11.98 10.09 14.75
CA SER A 70 11.14 8.88 14.76
C SER A 70 10.00 8.89 15.77
N LEU A 71 10.21 9.36 17.00
CA LEU A 71 9.17 9.39 18.03
C LEU A 71 8.05 10.40 17.72
N ASP A 72 8.40 11.61 17.30
CA ASP A 72 7.41 12.65 17.00
C ASP A 72 6.68 12.35 15.69
N VAL A 73 7.38 11.80 14.70
CA VAL A 73 6.76 11.24 13.49
C VAL A 73 5.74 10.16 13.86
N ILE A 74 6.10 9.17 14.69
CA ILE A 74 5.18 8.11 15.09
C ILE A 74 3.95 8.67 15.81
N ARG A 75 4.12 9.69 16.67
CA ARG A 75 2.99 10.36 17.32
C ARG A 75 2.06 11.02 16.32
N GLU A 76 2.60 11.77 15.36
CA GLU A 76 1.81 12.42 14.31
C GLU A 76 1.07 11.39 13.44
N LEU A 77 1.73 10.30 13.06
CA LEU A 77 1.09 9.20 12.31
C LEU A 77 -0.10 8.61 13.08
N LYS A 78 0.04 8.38 14.40
CA LYS A 78 -1.03 7.87 15.26
C LYS A 78 -2.19 8.85 15.42
N ILE A 79 -1.89 10.13 15.65
CA ILE A 79 -2.91 11.19 15.80
C ILE A 79 -3.75 11.33 14.53
N ASN A 80 -3.09 11.28 13.37
CA ASN A 80 -3.75 11.41 12.07
C ASN A 80 -4.30 10.08 11.54
N GLY A 81 -4.10 8.97 12.25
CA GLY A 81 -4.53 7.65 11.82
C GLY A 81 -3.90 7.17 10.50
N PHE A 82 -2.73 7.69 10.16
CA PHE A 82 -2.06 7.39 8.90
C PHE A 82 -1.58 5.93 8.89
N SER A 83 -2.23 5.11 8.08
CA SER A 83 -2.04 3.66 8.09
C SER A 83 -1.32 3.12 6.86
N HIS A 84 -0.63 3.97 6.09
CA HIS A 84 0.16 3.54 4.94
C HIS A 84 1.62 3.22 5.31
N PRO A 85 2.32 2.43 4.48
CA PRO A 85 3.72 2.08 4.73
C PRO A 85 4.65 3.30 4.82
N ILE A 86 5.50 3.30 5.84
CA ILE A 86 6.58 4.25 6.05
C ILE A 86 7.90 3.50 6.32
N THR A 87 9.01 4.22 6.22
CA THR A 87 10.31 3.74 6.70
C THR A 87 11.14 4.91 7.23
N PHE A 88 12.09 4.61 8.10
CA PHE A 88 13.07 5.58 8.59
C PHE A 88 14.41 5.32 7.92
N ASP A 89 15.04 6.37 7.39
CA ASP A 89 16.37 6.31 6.77
C ASP A 89 17.48 6.21 7.81
N TYR A 90 17.48 5.10 8.55
CA TYR A 90 18.50 4.81 9.55
C TYR A 90 19.88 4.78 8.89
N ASN A 91 20.85 5.46 9.51
CA ASN A 91 22.23 5.58 9.00
C ASN A 91 22.36 6.29 7.64
N ASN A 92 21.32 7.01 7.18
CA ASN A 92 21.32 7.77 5.93
C ASN A 92 21.59 6.90 4.68
N LEU A 93 21.14 5.64 4.68
CA LEU A 93 21.38 4.71 3.56
C LEU A 93 20.66 5.15 2.29
N PHE A 94 19.39 5.57 2.40
CA PHE A 94 18.61 6.03 1.27
C PHE A 94 19.23 7.28 0.66
N ILE A 95 19.53 8.30 1.46
CA ILE A 95 20.09 9.57 0.95
C ILE A 95 21.52 9.41 0.39
N LYS A 96 22.32 8.47 0.93
CA LYS A 96 23.65 8.14 0.37
C LYS A 96 23.54 7.49 -1.02
N CYS A 97 22.60 6.58 -1.20
CA CYS A 97 22.37 5.93 -2.48
C CYS A 97 21.64 6.83 -3.49
N ASN A 98 20.84 7.78 -3.01
CA ASN A 98 19.98 8.63 -3.82
C ASN A 98 20.14 10.10 -3.39
N PRO A 99 21.25 10.78 -3.77
CA PRO A 99 21.46 12.17 -3.41
C PRO A 99 20.32 13.05 -3.92
N LEU A 100 19.59 13.68 -3.00
CA LEU A 100 18.45 14.52 -3.34
C LEU A 100 18.85 15.99 -3.53
N PRO A 101 18.19 16.73 -4.44
CA PRO A 101 18.37 18.18 -4.55
C PRO A 101 18.06 18.90 -3.24
N ARG A 102 18.55 20.13 -3.05
CA ARG A 102 18.17 20.94 -1.87
C ARG A 102 16.69 21.33 -1.84
N ASP A 103 16.06 21.36 -3.00
CA ASP A 103 14.65 21.74 -3.13
C ASP A 103 13.75 20.56 -2.74
N ILE A 104 13.07 20.68 -1.60
CA ILE A 104 12.15 19.67 -1.06
C ILE A 104 11.02 19.30 -2.01
N ARG A 105 10.67 20.20 -2.96
CA ARG A 105 9.64 19.92 -3.97
C ARG A 105 10.05 18.80 -4.93
N CYS A 106 11.35 18.49 -4.99
CA CYS A 106 11.94 17.45 -5.82
C CYS A 106 12.24 16.16 -5.05
N HIS A 107 11.68 15.97 -3.85
CA HIS A 107 11.92 14.79 -3.00
C HIS A 107 10.84 13.71 -3.15
N THR A 108 9.94 13.88 -4.11
CA THR A 108 8.85 12.95 -4.39
C THR A 108 8.96 12.45 -5.83
N PHE A 109 8.80 11.14 -6.00
CA PHE A 109 9.05 10.44 -7.25
C PHE A 109 7.90 9.48 -7.58
N LEU A 110 7.47 9.50 -8.84
CA LEU A 110 6.69 8.42 -9.45
C LEU A 110 7.68 7.54 -10.22
N LEU A 111 7.67 6.25 -9.93
CA LEU A 111 8.49 5.24 -10.57
C LEU A 111 7.61 4.24 -11.34
N ASP A 112 8.18 3.58 -12.34
CA ASP A 112 7.62 2.34 -12.88
C ASP A 112 8.07 1.11 -12.07
N GLY A 113 7.51 -0.06 -12.40
CA GLY A 113 7.83 -1.32 -11.75
C GLY A 113 9.32 -1.71 -11.81
N ASN A 114 10.09 -1.16 -12.75
CA ASN A 114 11.55 -1.37 -12.83
C ASN A 114 12.33 -0.30 -12.04
N ASN A 115 11.67 0.46 -11.16
CA ASN A 115 12.24 1.57 -10.38
C ASN A 115 12.78 2.74 -11.23
N LYS A 116 12.36 2.88 -12.49
CA LYS A 116 12.73 4.04 -13.30
C LYS A 116 11.86 5.24 -12.94
N VAL A 117 12.49 6.38 -12.66
CA VAL A 117 11.79 7.64 -12.41
C VAL A 117 11.01 8.08 -13.66
N LEU A 118 9.70 8.18 -13.52
CA LEU A 118 8.77 8.66 -14.55
C LEU A 118 8.45 10.14 -14.37
N CYS A 119 8.34 10.60 -13.12
CA CYS A 119 8.06 11.98 -12.78
C CYS A 119 8.70 12.33 -11.43
N VAL A 120 9.09 13.60 -11.31
CA VAL A 120 9.58 14.22 -10.06
C VAL A 120 8.62 15.35 -9.70
N GLY A 121 8.28 15.44 -8.42
CA GLY A 121 7.40 16.48 -7.90
C GLY A 121 6.41 15.92 -6.88
N ASN A 122 6.00 16.76 -5.93
CA ASN A 122 5.05 16.34 -4.90
C ASN A 122 3.59 16.61 -5.33
N PRO A 123 2.77 15.56 -5.56
CA PRO A 123 1.38 15.71 -5.99
C PRO A 123 0.45 16.28 -4.91
N VAL A 124 0.81 16.16 -3.63
CA VAL A 124 0.07 16.73 -2.50
C VAL A 124 0.30 18.25 -2.35
N PHE A 125 1.44 18.76 -2.83
CA PHE A 125 1.70 20.20 -2.88
C PHE A 125 1.27 20.88 -4.18
N ASN A 126 1.17 20.14 -5.29
CA ASN A 126 0.91 20.72 -6.60
C ASN A 126 -0.12 19.90 -7.41
N PRO A 127 -1.35 20.41 -7.60
CA PRO A 127 -2.38 19.75 -8.39
C PRO A 127 -1.94 19.41 -9.82
N LYS A 128 -1.09 20.23 -10.45
CA LYS A 128 -0.58 19.93 -11.81
C LYS A 128 0.32 18.70 -11.84
N ILE A 129 1.02 18.43 -10.73
CA ILE A 129 1.81 17.20 -10.59
C ILE A 129 0.89 16.01 -10.32
N LYS A 130 -0.17 16.18 -9.52
CA LYS A 130 -1.21 15.15 -9.35
C LYS A 130 -1.83 14.75 -10.70
N ASP A 131 -2.23 15.73 -11.51
CA ASP A 131 -2.78 15.50 -12.85
C ASP A 131 -1.79 14.77 -13.77
N LEU A 132 -0.49 15.14 -13.69
CA LEU A 132 0.56 14.49 -14.47
C LEU A 132 0.77 13.03 -14.03
N TYR A 133 0.74 12.73 -12.73
CA TYR A 133 0.81 11.36 -12.22
C TYR A 133 -0.35 10.53 -12.74
N ALA A 134 -1.58 11.02 -12.58
CA ALA A 134 -2.78 10.34 -13.05
C ALA A 134 -2.70 10.04 -14.55
N LYS A 135 -2.26 11.02 -15.36
CA LYS A 135 -2.08 10.84 -16.81
C LYS A 135 -1.05 9.75 -17.12
N ILE A 136 0.13 9.78 -16.49
CA ILE A 136 1.19 8.79 -16.72
C ILE A 136 0.70 7.38 -16.37
N ILE A 137 0.05 7.23 -15.21
CA ILE A 137 -0.46 5.94 -14.71
C ILE A 137 -1.53 5.41 -15.67
N LEU A 138 -2.53 6.23 -16.02
CA LEU A 138 -3.63 5.83 -16.91
C LEU A 138 -3.16 5.51 -18.34
N ASP A 139 -2.20 6.26 -18.88
CA ASP A 139 -1.67 6.02 -20.22
C ASP A 139 -0.84 4.74 -20.28
N ARG A 140 -0.08 4.42 -19.23
CA ARG A 140 0.78 3.24 -19.17
C ARG A 140 0.05 1.96 -18.76
N ALA A 141 -0.94 2.05 -17.87
CA ALA A 141 -1.81 0.92 -17.51
C ALA A 141 -2.55 0.34 -18.74
N LYS A 142 -2.79 1.16 -19.78
CA LYS A 142 -3.36 0.69 -21.06
C LYS A 142 -2.40 -0.19 -21.87
N ILE A 143 -1.08 -0.04 -21.69
CA ILE A 143 -0.03 -0.66 -22.51
C ILE A 143 0.52 -1.95 -21.87
N LYS A 144 0.45 -2.08 -20.55
CA LYS A 144 1.21 -3.09 -19.78
C LYS A 144 0.36 -4.23 -19.17
N LYS A 145 -0.62 -4.76 -19.89
CA LYS A 145 -1.45 -5.91 -19.43
C LYS A 145 -0.71 -7.25 -19.24
N ILE A 146 0.58 -7.35 -19.56
CA ILE A 146 1.26 -8.66 -19.73
C ILE A 146 1.92 -9.18 -18.44
N LYS A 147 2.36 -8.32 -17.51
CA LYS A 147 3.07 -8.77 -16.29
C LYS A 147 2.15 -9.07 -15.09
N ASP A 148 0.98 -8.43 -15.01
CA ASP A 148 0.01 -8.63 -13.92
C ASP A 148 -1.04 -9.71 -14.21
N ALA A 149 -0.85 -10.49 -15.28
CA ALA A 149 -1.79 -11.53 -15.70
C ALA A 149 -2.05 -12.57 -14.61
N CYS A 150 -1.05 -12.88 -13.79
CA CYS A 150 -1.22 -13.88 -12.74
C CYS A 150 -1.81 -13.30 -11.44
N ARG A 151 -2.16 -12.01 -11.32
CA ARG A 151 -2.66 -11.48 -10.03
C ARG A 151 -4.16 -11.34 -9.97
N VAL A 152 -4.75 -11.90 -8.91
CA VAL A 152 -6.18 -11.74 -8.64
C VAL A 152 -6.48 -10.40 -7.95
N CYS A 153 -5.59 -9.95 -7.07
CA CYS A 153 -5.64 -8.65 -6.39
C CYS A 153 -4.37 -7.84 -6.69
N LEU A 154 -4.50 -6.65 -7.31
CA LEU A 154 -3.34 -5.81 -7.66
C LEU A 154 -2.81 -4.97 -6.50
N ASN A 155 -3.69 -4.63 -5.55
CA ASN A 155 -3.37 -3.83 -4.37
C ASN A 155 -3.67 -4.65 -3.12
N PRO A 156 -2.85 -5.67 -2.81
CA PRO A 156 -3.12 -6.58 -1.71
C PRO A 156 -2.96 -5.93 -0.33
N SER A 157 -2.27 -4.80 -0.24
CA SER A 157 -2.00 -4.09 1.01
C SER A 157 -3.09 -3.05 1.29
N ILE A 158 -4.00 -3.38 2.20
CA ILE A 158 -5.23 -2.65 2.49
C ILE A 158 -5.16 -1.99 3.88
N PRO A 159 -5.17 -0.65 3.94
CA PRO A 159 -5.26 0.10 5.18
C PRO A 159 -6.68 0.09 5.74
N LEU A 160 -6.81 -0.19 7.04
CA LEU A 160 -8.05 -0.11 7.82
C LEU A 160 -8.18 1.20 8.59
N GLY A 161 -7.13 2.04 8.60
CA GLY A 161 -7.10 3.26 9.39
C GLY A 161 -7.10 3.01 10.89
N VAL A 162 -7.69 3.95 11.64
CA VAL A 162 -7.91 3.83 13.09
C VAL A 162 -9.29 3.23 13.34
N MET A 163 -9.30 2.19 14.14
CA MET A 163 -10.45 1.37 14.50
C MET A 163 -10.64 1.43 16.01
N ASN A 164 -11.86 1.31 16.50
CA ASN A 164 -12.12 1.08 17.92
C ASN A 164 -12.18 -0.42 18.20
N PHE A 165 -11.84 -0.80 19.42
CA PHE A 165 -11.94 -2.19 19.87
C PHE A 165 -13.34 -2.82 19.69
N SER A 166 -14.40 -2.02 19.77
CA SER A 166 -15.79 -2.46 19.57
C SER A 166 -16.23 -2.55 18.12
N ASP A 167 -15.40 -2.10 17.17
CA ASP A 167 -15.82 -1.99 15.78
C ASP A 167 -15.94 -3.35 15.10
N THR A 168 -16.90 -3.44 14.18
CA THR A 168 -16.96 -4.51 13.18
C THR A 168 -16.78 -3.87 11.82
N ILE A 169 -15.65 -4.14 11.19
CA ILE A 169 -15.27 -3.52 9.93
C ILE A 169 -15.58 -4.51 8.82
N ILE A 170 -16.27 -4.04 7.79
CA ILE A 170 -16.65 -4.83 6.62
C ILE A 170 -15.99 -4.22 5.41
N LEU A 171 -15.23 -5.03 4.68
CA LEU A 171 -14.48 -4.61 3.50
C LEU A 171 -14.86 -5.53 2.35
N ASP A 172 -15.13 -4.94 1.19
CA ASP A 172 -15.39 -5.66 -0.03
C ASP A 172 -14.16 -5.49 -0.95
N VAL A 173 -13.36 -6.56 -1.06
CA VAL A 173 -12.14 -6.59 -1.88
C VAL A 173 -12.47 -7.24 -3.21
N LYS A 174 -12.30 -6.48 -4.29
CA LYS A 174 -12.56 -6.99 -5.64
C LYS A 174 -11.40 -7.87 -6.11
N LEU A 175 -11.74 -9.09 -6.50
CA LEU A 175 -10.88 -10.10 -7.07
C LEU A 175 -11.15 -10.16 -8.57
N LYS A 176 -10.11 -10.09 -9.41
CA LYS A 176 -10.26 -10.17 -10.86
C LYS A 176 -9.23 -11.14 -11.41
N ASN A 177 -9.69 -12.21 -12.03
CA ASN A 177 -8.81 -13.15 -12.69
C ASN A 177 -8.28 -12.51 -13.98
N ARG A 178 -6.99 -12.20 -14.00
CA ARG A 178 -6.29 -11.64 -15.17
C ARG A 178 -5.51 -12.72 -15.94
N ASP A 179 -5.65 -13.97 -15.52
CA ASP A 179 -4.97 -15.13 -16.07
C ASP A 179 -5.72 -15.65 -17.30
N THR A 180 -5.06 -16.54 -18.02
CA THR A 180 -5.64 -17.31 -19.12
C THR A 180 -6.37 -18.56 -18.64
N LEU A 181 -6.05 -19.04 -17.43
CA LEU A 181 -6.67 -20.20 -16.79
C LEU A 181 -7.85 -19.78 -15.89
N SER A 182 -8.85 -20.65 -15.79
CA SER A 182 -9.84 -20.55 -14.70
C SER A 182 -9.14 -20.89 -13.39
N LEU A 183 -9.37 -20.09 -12.35
CA LEU A 183 -8.79 -20.32 -11.03
C LEU A 183 -9.84 -20.92 -10.11
N HIS A 184 -9.58 -22.11 -9.58
CA HIS A 184 -10.46 -22.81 -8.64
C HIS A 184 -9.95 -22.55 -7.23
N LEU A 185 -10.76 -21.85 -6.43
CA LEU A 185 -10.46 -21.53 -5.05
C LEU A 185 -10.61 -22.79 -4.18
N GLU A 186 -9.51 -23.29 -3.65
CA GLU A 186 -9.49 -24.41 -2.71
C GLU A 186 -9.87 -23.94 -1.30
N GLU A 187 -9.18 -22.91 -0.82
CA GLU A 187 -9.30 -22.46 0.56
C GLU A 187 -8.95 -20.97 0.71
N ILE A 188 -9.59 -20.33 1.69
CA ILE A 188 -9.21 -18.99 2.17
C ILE A 188 -8.84 -19.11 3.64
N ILE A 189 -7.58 -18.82 3.97
CA ILE A 189 -7.04 -18.95 5.32
C ILE A 189 -6.57 -17.59 5.83
N PRO A 190 -7.35 -16.95 6.74
CA PRO A 190 -6.87 -15.81 7.52
C PRO A 190 -5.82 -16.25 8.55
N SER A 191 -4.84 -15.40 8.84
CA SER A 191 -3.81 -15.66 9.87
C SER A 191 -4.33 -15.58 11.31
N CYS A 192 -5.56 -15.09 11.53
CA CYS A 192 -6.23 -15.04 12.83
C CYS A 192 -7.72 -15.35 12.70
N ASP A 193 -8.34 -15.72 13.82
CA ASP A 193 -9.80 -15.82 13.98
C ASP A 193 -10.48 -14.45 14.28
N CYS A 194 -9.72 -13.36 14.18
CA CYS A 194 -10.17 -11.98 14.24
C CYS A 194 -10.69 -11.45 12.89
N CYS A 195 -10.52 -12.24 11.82
CA CYS A 195 -11.06 -12.00 10.50
C CYS A 195 -11.93 -13.18 10.07
N SER A 196 -13.08 -12.89 9.47
CA SER A 196 -13.83 -13.89 8.70
C SER A 196 -13.96 -13.44 7.25
N VAL A 197 -13.85 -14.38 6.33
CA VAL A 197 -13.84 -14.09 4.90
C VAL A 197 -14.93 -14.90 4.23
N SER A 198 -15.61 -14.28 3.27
CA SER A 198 -16.63 -14.91 2.45
C SER A 198 -16.47 -14.49 1.00
N LEU A 199 -16.58 -15.44 0.08
CA LEU A 199 -16.54 -15.21 -1.36
C LEU A 199 -17.71 -15.95 -2.01
N ASN A 200 -18.39 -15.28 -2.95
CA ASN A 200 -19.52 -15.89 -3.65
C ASN A 200 -19.02 -16.76 -4.80
N GLY A 201 -19.06 -18.09 -4.63
CA GLY A 201 -18.60 -19.03 -5.65
C GLY A 201 -17.11 -19.34 -5.54
N ILE A 202 -16.73 -20.48 -6.13
CA ILE A 202 -15.41 -21.10 -5.95
C ILE A 202 -14.55 -21.07 -7.22
N VAL A 203 -15.05 -20.49 -8.32
CA VAL A 203 -14.31 -20.43 -9.60
C VAL A 203 -14.26 -18.99 -10.10
N LEU A 204 -13.06 -18.54 -10.44
CA LEU A 204 -12.83 -17.29 -11.15
C LEU A 204 -12.44 -17.59 -12.61
N TYR A 205 -13.36 -17.43 -13.54
CA TYR A 205 -13.08 -17.59 -14.97
C TYR A 205 -12.11 -16.52 -15.49
N PRO A 206 -11.37 -16.77 -16.58
CA PRO A 206 -10.51 -15.77 -17.21
C PRO A 206 -11.24 -14.45 -17.49
N GLY A 207 -10.68 -13.34 -17.02
CA GLY A 207 -11.29 -12.01 -17.11
C GLY A 207 -12.47 -11.76 -16.16
N GLY A 208 -12.92 -12.78 -15.43
CA GLY A 208 -14.01 -12.71 -14.47
C GLY A 208 -13.64 -11.90 -13.22
N CYS A 209 -14.63 -11.23 -12.64
CA CYS A 209 -14.51 -10.50 -11.39
C CYS A 209 -15.43 -11.08 -10.32
N ASN A 210 -14.98 -11.06 -9.08
CA ASN A 210 -15.76 -11.43 -7.90
C ASN A 210 -15.40 -10.50 -6.73
N THR A 211 -16.18 -10.52 -5.66
CA THR A 211 -15.96 -9.66 -4.49
C THR A 211 -15.82 -10.51 -3.25
N MET A 212 -14.63 -10.47 -2.65
CA MET A 212 -14.32 -11.09 -1.38
C MET A 212 -14.73 -10.14 -0.26
N ARG A 213 -15.69 -10.56 0.56
CA ARG A 213 -16.11 -9.82 1.75
C ARG A 213 -15.32 -10.27 2.96
N ILE A 214 -14.61 -9.34 3.58
CA ILE A 214 -13.84 -9.53 4.80
C ILE A 214 -14.57 -8.82 5.95
N VAL A 215 -14.74 -9.52 7.06
CA VAL A 215 -15.24 -8.95 8.31
C VAL A 215 -14.12 -9.01 9.34
N VAL A 216 -13.71 -7.85 9.85
CA VAL A 216 -12.65 -7.69 10.85
C VAL A 216 -13.28 -7.32 12.19
N LYS A 217 -12.86 -8.02 13.25
CA LYS A 217 -13.22 -7.74 14.64
C LYS A 217 -11.95 -7.67 15.47
N PRO A 218 -11.47 -6.46 15.82
CA PRO A 218 -10.29 -6.29 16.66
C PRO A 218 -10.40 -7.06 17.98
N ARG A 219 -9.27 -7.62 18.45
CA ARG A 219 -9.21 -8.41 19.70
C ARG A 219 -8.27 -7.85 20.76
N ILE A 220 -7.44 -6.88 20.41
CA ILE A 220 -6.48 -6.27 21.31
C ILE A 220 -6.66 -4.76 21.21
N PRO A 221 -7.12 -4.07 22.26
CA PRO A 221 -7.24 -2.61 22.26
C PRO A 221 -5.87 -1.95 22.29
N SER A 222 -5.80 -0.68 21.90
CA SER A 222 -4.57 0.13 21.91
C SER A 222 -3.36 -0.59 21.29
N SER A 223 -3.60 -1.31 20.20
CA SER A 223 -2.60 -2.13 19.52
C SER A 223 -2.70 -1.96 18.02
N ILE A 224 -1.61 -2.25 17.32
CA ILE A 224 -1.64 -2.29 15.86
C ILE A 224 -2.25 -3.60 15.40
N PHE A 225 -3.09 -3.49 14.38
CA PHE A 225 -3.70 -4.61 13.70
C PHE A 225 -2.91 -4.91 12.44
N HIS A 226 -2.45 -6.15 12.29
CA HIS A 226 -1.87 -6.64 11.05
C HIS A 226 -2.29 -8.09 10.86
N GLN A 227 -2.89 -8.41 9.70
CA GLN A 227 -3.30 -9.76 9.35
C GLN A 227 -3.09 -10.05 7.87
N THR A 228 -2.84 -11.32 7.55
CA THR A 228 -2.72 -11.82 6.20
C THR A 228 -3.87 -12.79 5.91
N ILE A 229 -4.48 -12.67 4.74
CA ILE A 229 -5.44 -13.61 4.19
C ILE A 229 -4.77 -14.28 3.00
N ASN A 230 -4.63 -15.60 3.08
CA ASN A 230 -4.09 -16.41 1.99
C ASN A 230 -5.24 -17.03 1.19
N LEU A 231 -5.21 -16.88 -0.13
CA LEU A 231 -6.15 -17.49 -1.07
C LEU A 231 -5.39 -18.58 -1.85
N TYR A 232 -5.79 -19.83 -1.65
CA TYR A 232 -5.21 -20.99 -2.31
C TYR A 232 -6.03 -21.34 -3.55
N PHE A 233 -5.34 -21.54 -4.67
CA PHE A 233 -5.94 -21.91 -5.94
C PHE A 233 -5.31 -23.19 -6.46
N GLU A 234 -6.11 -24.12 -7.00
CA GLU A 234 -5.64 -25.42 -7.53
C GLU A 234 -4.52 -25.23 -8.59
N GLU A 235 -4.60 -24.17 -9.38
CA GLU A 235 -3.68 -23.88 -10.47
C GLU A 235 -2.35 -23.26 -10.03
N ARG A 236 -2.12 -23.05 -8.73
CA ARG A 236 -0.98 -22.28 -8.22
C ARG A 236 -0.28 -22.96 -7.05
N GLU A 237 1.05 -22.95 -7.10
CA GLU A 237 1.86 -23.48 -6.00
C GLU A 237 1.86 -22.55 -4.77
N GLU A 238 1.86 -21.23 -5.00
CA GLU A 238 1.89 -20.23 -3.95
C GLU A 238 0.52 -19.54 -3.79
N PRO A 239 0.07 -19.30 -2.54
CA PRO A 239 -1.17 -18.58 -2.31
C PRO A 239 -1.05 -17.11 -2.70
N GLU A 240 -2.16 -16.57 -3.18
CA GLU A 240 -2.33 -15.12 -3.28
C GLU A 240 -2.56 -14.53 -1.90
N LYS A 241 -1.90 -13.41 -1.59
CA LYS A 241 -1.90 -12.83 -0.25
C LYS A 241 -2.57 -11.46 -0.25
N VAL A 242 -3.46 -11.24 0.71
CA VAL A 242 -4.03 -9.93 1.03
C VAL A 242 -3.60 -9.55 2.44
N PHE A 243 -3.05 -8.36 2.61
CA PHE A 243 -2.52 -7.83 3.86
C PHE A 243 -3.44 -6.73 4.38
N LEU A 244 -3.99 -6.92 5.57
CA LEU A 244 -4.79 -5.94 6.28
C LEU A 244 -3.96 -5.30 7.37
N HIS A 245 -4.03 -3.98 7.50
CA HIS A 245 -3.27 -3.27 8.52
C HIS A 245 -3.98 -2.03 9.03
N GLY A 246 -3.84 -1.70 10.30
CA GLY A 246 -4.45 -0.52 10.91
C GLY A 246 -4.09 -0.38 12.39
N PHE A 247 -4.74 0.54 13.08
CA PHE A 247 -4.52 0.76 14.52
C PHE A 247 -5.84 0.61 15.29
N VAL A 248 -5.84 -0.19 16.34
CA VAL A 248 -6.97 -0.34 17.26
C VAL A 248 -6.74 0.59 18.43
N LYS A 249 -7.64 1.54 18.63
CA LYS A 249 -7.66 2.44 19.77
C LYS A 249 -8.15 1.73 21.02
#